data_AF-A0A538NZW5-F1
#
_entry.id   AF-A0A538NZW5-F1
#
_cell.length_a   1.000
_cell.length_b   1.000
_cell.length_c   1.000
_cell.angle_alpha   90.00
_cell.angle_beta   90.00
_cell.angle_gamma   90.00
#
_symmetry.space_group_name_H-M   'P 1'
#
loop_
_entity.id
_entity.type
_entity.pdbx_description
1 polymer ?
#
loop_
_entity_poly.entity_id
_entity_poly.type
_entity_poly.pdbx_seq_one_letter_code
_entity_poly.pdbx_strand_id
1 'polypeptide(L)'
;MKITYIGHATLLIEMGDVRILTDPNFETSLGGFLPRVSAPGIALEKLPKLDVVLLTHAHADHLSFDALAAGDRSLVARPRSQTGASVRRERHASPRLVAHPRRGC
;
A
#
# COMPACT_ATOMS: atom_id res chain seq x y z
N MET A 1 10.27 19.33 -2.40
CA MET A 1 9.16 18.45 -2.01
C MET A 1 8.05 18.62 -3.03
N LYS A 2 7.48 17.52 -3.54
CA LYS A 2 6.38 17.52 -4.51
C LYS A 2 5.27 16.60 -4.01
N ILE A 3 4.03 17.01 -4.15
CA ILE A 3 2.85 16.23 -3.79
C ILE A 3 2.00 16.11 -5.04
N THR A 4 1.64 14.89 -5.41
CA THR A 4 0.76 14.60 -6.55
C THR A 4 -0.51 13.93 -6.04
N TYR A 5 -1.66 14.54 -6.33
CA TYR A 5 -2.97 13.95 -6.05
C TYR A 5 -3.31 12.90 -7.12
N ILE A 6 -3.45 11.64 -6.72
CA ILE A 6 -3.80 10.54 -7.64
C ILE A 6 -5.32 10.28 -7.62
N GLY A 7 -5.97 10.42 -6.47
CA GLY A 7 -7.41 10.25 -6.33
C GLY A 7 -7.82 9.68 -4.97
N HIS A 8 -9.04 9.95 -4.50
CA HIS A 8 -9.50 9.57 -3.15
C HIS A 8 -8.55 10.10 -2.06
N ALA A 9 -7.98 9.21 -1.24
CA ALA A 9 -6.94 9.49 -0.25
C ALA A 9 -5.52 9.15 -0.76
N THR A 10 -5.38 8.79 -2.05
CA THR A 10 -4.11 8.42 -2.66
C THR A 10 -3.30 9.64 -3.07
N LEU A 11 -2.20 9.86 -2.35
CA LEU A 11 -1.21 10.90 -2.63
C LEU A 11 0.15 10.25 -2.88
N LEU A 12 0.84 10.72 -3.92
CA LEU A 12 2.26 10.46 -4.09
C LEU A 12 3.05 11.66 -3.55
N ILE A 13 3.85 11.42 -2.52
CA ILE A 13 4.69 12.42 -1.86
C ILE A 13 6.16 12.11 -2.19
N GLU A 14 6.83 13.06 -2.83
CA GLU A 14 8.23 12.96 -3.25
C GLU A 14 9.08 13.95 -2.43
N MET A 15 10.01 13.43 -1.65
CA MET A 15 10.88 14.18 -0.73
C MET A 15 12.33 13.75 -0.92
N GLY A 16 13.03 14.40 -1.85
CA GLY A 16 14.37 13.96 -2.26
C GLY A 16 14.27 12.60 -2.95
N ASP A 17 15.08 11.64 -2.48
CA ASP A 17 15.10 10.28 -3.02
C ASP A 17 14.02 9.36 -2.44
N VAL A 18 13.21 9.86 -1.49
CA VAL A 18 12.14 9.10 -0.84
C VAL A 18 10.79 9.38 -1.51
N ARG A 19 10.11 8.30 -1.91
CA ARG A 19 8.76 8.31 -2.47
C ARG A 19 7.78 7.56 -1.58
N ILE A 20 6.75 8.27 -1.14
CA ILE A 20 5.72 7.76 -0.23
C ILE A 20 4.38 7.76 -0.96
N LEU A 21 3.67 6.64 -0.93
CA LEU A 21 2.30 6.54 -1.42
C LEU A 21 1.33 6.40 -0.23
N THR A 22 0.35 7.28 -0.11
CA THR A 22 -0.68 7.17 0.94
C THR A 22 -1.90 6.41 0.44
N ASP A 23 -2.56 5.63 1.30
CA ASP A 23 -3.87 5.01 1.11
C ASP A 23 -4.19 4.65 -0.35
N PRO A 24 -3.46 3.69 -0.94
CA PRO A 24 -3.55 3.42 -2.36
C PRO A 24 -4.91 2.84 -2.74
N ASN A 25 -5.55 3.48 -3.71
CA ASN A 25 -6.80 3.05 -4.32
C ASN A 25 -6.67 3.15 -5.85
N PHE A 26 -6.59 2.00 -6.51
CA PHE A 26 -6.48 1.88 -7.97
C PHE A 26 -7.64 1.09 -8.60
N GLU A 27 -8.55 0.57 -7.78
CA GLU A 27 -9.70 -0.19 -8.22
C GLU A 27 -10.66 0.66 -9.05
N THR A 28 -11.33 0.03 -10.02
CA THR A 28 -12.34 0.70 -10.87
C THR A 28 -13.67 0.91 -10.15
N SER A 29 -13.93 0.13 -9.10
CA SER A 29 -15.12 0.25 -8.25
C SER A 29 -14.85 -0.26 -6.84
N LEU A 30 -15.50 0.33 -5.85
CA LEU A 30 -15.50 -0.16 -4.48
C LEU A 30 -16.50 -1.32 -4.36
N GLY A 31 -15.99 -2.52 -4.06
CA GLY A 31 -16.79 -3.73 -3.86
C GLY A 31 -17.56 -4.22 -5.09
N GLY A 32 -17.27 -3.70 -6.29
CA GLY A 32 -17.98 -4.08 -7.53
C GLY A 32 -19.28 -3.33 -7.79
N PHE A 33 -19.77 -2.51 -6.85
CA PHE A 33 -21.08 -1.85 -6.95
C PHE A 33 -21.01 -0.32 -6.96
N LEU A 34 -19.97 0.28 -6.37
CA LEU A 34 -19.81 1.73 -6.36
C LEU A 34 -18.67 2.12 -7.32
N PRO A 35 -18.97 2.61 -8.52
CA PRO A 35 -17.93 2.94 -9.50
C PRO A 35 -17.07 4.10 -9.02
N ARG A 36 -15.79 4.06 -9.38
CA ARG A 36 -14.87 5.17 -9.14
C ARG A 36 -15.31 6.38 -9.96
N VAL A 37 -15.30 7.56 -9.35
CA VAL A 37 -15.76 8.82 -9.97
C VAL A 37 -14.82 9.30 -11.09
N SER A 38 -13.52 9.10 -10.93
CA SER A 38 -12.51 9.54 -11.89
C SER A 38 -11.36 8.54 -12.00
N ALA A 39 -10.75 8.44 -13.18
CA ALA A 39 -9.54 7.65 -13.36
C ALA A 39 -8.41 8.17 -12.44
N PRO A 40 -7.50 7.29 -11.98
CA PRO A 40 -6.35 7.73 -11.19
C PRO A 40 -5.48 8.69 -12.01
N GLY A 41 -4.98 9.76 -11.36
CA GLY A 41 -4.12 10.75 -12.01
C GLY A 41 -2.80 10.18 -12.54
N ILE A 42 -2.35 9.07 -11.96
CA ILE A 42 -1.23 8.25 -12.45
C ILE A 42 -1.68 6.79 -12.38
N ALA A 43 -1.54 6.04 -13.47
CA ALA A 43 -1.81 4.60 -13.47
C ALA A 43 -0.80 3.85 -12.58
N LEU A 44 -1.21 2.74 -11.96
CA LEU A 44 -0.38 2.00 -11.00
C LEU A 44 0.96 1.59 -11.61
N GLU A 45 0.96 1.16 -12.87
CA GLU A 45 2.13 0.69 -13.61
C GLU A 45 3.09 1.83 -13.99
N LYS A 46 2.62 3.07 -13.89
CA LYS A 46 3.40 4.28 -14.17
C LYS A 46 3.94 4.93 -12.89
N LEU A 47 3.69 4.35 -11.73
CA LEU A 47 4.25 4.86 -10.49
C LEU A 47 5.78 4.71 -10.50
N PRO A 48 6.51 5.70 -9.97
CA PRO A 48 7.93 5.53 -9.72
C PRO A 48 8.13 4.49 -8.61
N LYS A 49 9.37 3.99 -8.47
CA LYS A 49 9.71 3.07 -7.37
C LYS A 49 9.34 3.70 -6.01
N LEU A 50 8.54 2.98 -5.22
CA LEU A 50 8.04 3.43 -3.93
C LEU A 50 8.88 2.87 -2.78
N ASP A 51 9.31 3.76 -1.88
CA ASP A 51 10.06 3.36 -0.68
C ASP A 51 9.13 2.99 0.47
N VAL A 52 7.99 3.69 0.56
CA VAL A 52 7.02 3.53 1.63
C VAL A 52 5.60 3.61 1.09
N VAL A 53 4.75 2.66 1.46
CA VAL A 53 3.29 2.78 1.36
C VAL A 53 2.73 3.04 2.75
N LEU A 54 2.01 4.15 2.94
CA LEU A 54 1.40 4.56 4.20
C LEU A 54 -0.10 4.26 4.18
N LEU A 55 -0.55 3.37 5.05
CA LEU A 55 -1.98 3.05 5.23
C LEU A 55 -2.50 3.69 6.51
N THR A 56 -3.59 4.45 6.45
CA THR A 56 -4.27 5.01 7.63
C THR A 56 -5.15 3.97 8.33
N HIS A 57 -5.81 3.11 7.58
CA HIS A 57 -6.64 2.00 8.08
C HIS A 57 -6.91 0.97 6.97
N ALA A 58 -7.58 -0.14 7.31
CA ALA A 58 -7.76 -1.30 6.43
C ALA A 58 -9.20 -1.41 5.87
N HIS A 59 -9.74 -0.32 5.33
CA HIS A 59 -10.95 -0.37 4.52
C HIS A 59 -10.59 -0.49 3.03
N ALA A 60 -11.49 -1.08 2.24
CA ALA A 60 -11.27 -1.37 0.83
C ALA A 60 -11.02 -0.12 -0.02
N ASP A 61 -11.47 1.06 0.42
CA ASP A 61 -11.22 2.32 -0.26
C ASP A 61 -9.84 2.93 0.08
N HIS A 62 -9.16 2.45 1.12
CA HIS A 62 -7.81 2.90 1.53
C HIS A 62 -6.72 1.83 1.30
N LEU A 63 -7.10 0.63 0.87
CA LEU A 63 -6.21 -0.52 0.77
C LEU A 63 -6.24 -1.13 -0.64
N SER A 64 -5.07 -1.17 -1.28
CA SER A 64 -4.85 -1.87 -2.55
C SER A 64 -3.71 -2.86 -2.39
N PHE A 65 -4.00 -4.14 -2.60
CA PHE A 65 -2.99 -5.21 -2.50
C PHE A 65 -1.91 -5.09 -3.58
N ASP A 66 -2.29 -4.67 -4.79
CA ASP A 66 -1.33 -4.48 -5.89
C ASP A 66 -0.34 -3.35 -5.57
N ALA A 67 -0.82 -2.25 -5.01
CA ALA A 67 0.05 -1.16 -4.58
C ALA A 67 0.93 -1.54 -3.38
N LEU A 68 0.44 -2.38 -2.47
CA LEU A 68 1.27 -2.92 -1.37
C LEU A 68 2.39 -3.82 -1.90
N ALA A 69 2.14 -4.60 -2.96
CA ALA A 69 3.16 -5.42 -3.62
C ALA A 69 4.19 -4.58 -4.39
N ALA A 70 3.83 -3.39 -4.85
CA ALA A 70 4.72 -2.49 -5.59
C ALA A 70 5.71 -1.70 -4.71
N GLY A 71 5.47 -1.61 -3.39
CA GLY A 71 6.33 -0.88 -2.47
C GLY A 71 7.38 -1.74 -1.78
N ASP A 72 8.57 -1.17 -1.51
CA ASP A 72 9.64 -1.85 -0.78
C ASP A 72 9.24 -2.12 0.69
N ARG A 73 8.45 -1.22 1.28
CA ARG A 73 7.99 -1.29 2.68
C ARG A 73 6.57 -0.76 2.81
N SER A 74 5.74 -1.46 3.57
CA SER A 74 4.40 -0.98 3.94
C SER A 74 4.38 -0.58 5.41
N LEU A 75 3.93 0.64 5.70
CA LEU A 75 3.71 1.15 7.05
C LEU A 75 2.22 1.38 7.25
N VAL A 76 1.66 0.75 8.27
CA VAL A 76 0.28 1.00 8.70
C VAL A 76 0.33 2.00 9.85
N ALA A 77 -0.12 3.23 9.59
CA ALA A 77 -0.39 4.19 10.63
C ALA A 77 -1.54 3.66 11.48
N ARG A 78 -1.22 3.17 12.67
CA ARG A 78 -2.24 2.91 13.68
C ARG A 78 -2.50 4.22 14.39
N PRO A 79 -3.71 4.83 14.30
CA PRO A 79 -4.04 5.91 15.23
C PRO A 79 -3.80 5.35 16.63
N ARG A 80 -3.09 6.09 17.50
CA ARG A 80 -3.00 5.71 18.91
C ARG A 80 -4.42 5.55 19.41
N SER A 81 -4.82 4.32 19.73
CA SER A 81 -5.89 4.13 20.70
C SER A 81 -5.52 4.98 21.92
N GLN A 82 -6.45 5.77 22.45
CA GLN A 82 -6.18 6.59 23.64
C GLN A 82 -5.75 5.75 24.86
N THR A 83 -5.87 4.42 24.79
CA THR A 83 -5.30 3.46 25.72
C THR A 83 -3.91 3.01 25.26
N GLY A 84 -2.91 3.34 26.09
CA GLY A 84 -1.50 3.05 25.84
C GLY A 84 -1.22 1.57 25.57
N ALA A 85 -0.65 1.27 24.40
CA ALA A 85 -0.04 -0.02 24.12
C ALA A 85 1.25 0.20 23.32
N SER A 86 2.33 -0.36 23.84
CA SER A 86 3.71 -0.27 23.38
C SER A 86 3.89 -0.67 21.90
N VAL A 87 4.68 0.12 21.17
CA VAL A 87 5.10 -0.14 19.78
C VAL A 87 5.88 -1.45 19.71
N ARG A 88 5.35 -2.45 19.00
CA ARG A 88 6.09 -3.65 18.60
C ARG A 88 6.39 -3.57 17.10
N ARG A 89 7.68 -3.55 16.73
CA ARG A 89 8.12 -3.67 15.34
C ARG A 89 7.85 -5.10 14.87
N GLU A 90 6.83 -5.29 14.05
CA GLU A 90 6.71 -6.54 13.28
C GLU A 90 7.53 -6.42 12.00
N ARG A 91 8.59 -7.22 11.93
CA ARG A 91 9.28 -7.51 10.68
C ARG A 91 8.44 -8.57 9.96
N HIS A 92 7.78 -8.20 8.87
CA HIS A 92 7.20 -9.19 7.96
C HIS A 92 8.34 -10.05 7.40
N ALA A 93 8.42 -11.29 7.87
CA ALA A 93 9.28 -12.30 7.26
C ALA A 93 8.63 -12.71 5.94
N SER A 94 9.37 -12.55 4.84
CA SER A 94 8.97 -13.06 3.53
C SER A 94 8.67 -14.57 3.65
N PRO A 95 7.56 -15.08 3.09
CA PRO A 95 7.26 -16.50 3.14
C PRO A 95 8.32 -17.22 2.31
N ARG A 96 9.24 -17.92 2.98
CA ARG A 96 10.14 -18.85 2.29
C ARG A 96 9.27 -19.95 1.69
N LEU A 97 9.20 -20.00 0.37
CA LEU A 97 8.65 -21.11 -0.38
C LEU A 97 9.41 -22.39 0.05
N VAL A 98 8.75 -23.25 0.83
CA VAL A 98 9.30 -24.57 1.18
C VAL A 98 9.15 -25.45 -0.06
N ALA A 99 10.22 -25.61 -0.82
CA ALA A 99 10.28 -26.60 -1.87
C ALA A 99 10.21 -28.01 -1.25
N HIS A 100 9.14 -28.76 -1.55
CA HIS A 100 9.08 -30.18 -1.24
C HIS A 100 10.02 -30.96 -2.16
N PRO A 101 10.87 -31.85 -1.63
CA PRO A 101 11.67 -32.72 -2.47
C PRO A 101 10.75 -33.69 -3.21
N ARG A 102 10.86 -33.72 -4.56
CA ARG A 102 10.22 -34.73 -5.39
C ARG A 102 10.76 -36.10 -4.96
N ARG A 103 9.87 -36.96 -4.47
CA ARG A 103 10.17 -38.39 -4.29
C ARG A 103 10.30 -39.00 -5.69
N GLY A 104 11.51 -39.39 -6.06
CA GLY A 104 11.75 -40.24 -7.22
C GLY A 104 11.26 -41.66 -6.92
N CYS A 105 10.58 -42.25 -7.91
CA CYS A 105 10.63 -43.68 -8.18
C CYS A 105 11.63 -43.88 -9.32
#